data_AF-M7Z110-F1
#
_entry.id   AF-M7Z110-F1
#
_cell.length_a   1.000
_cell.length_b   1.000
_cell.length_c   1.000
_cell.angle_alpha   90.00
_cell.angle_beta   90.00
_cell.angle_gamma   90.00
#
_symmetry.space_group_name_H-M   'P 1'
#
loop_
_entity.id
_entity.type
_entity.pdbx_description
1 polymer ?
#
loop_
_entity_poly.entity_id
_entity_poly.type
_entity_poly.pdbx_seq_one_letter_code
_entity_poly.pdbx_strand_id
1 'polypeptide(L)'
;MARLFTIISSFTVLLLLSDVGMAVETAPKVAGGDANVKRLCTDTPYPDLCADMIARYDECKGADDKKLVGMAALTTATLLLKASGDASPGLQKQRYPDLTKADEVCFETCYKELTNGGEKLDNLCTSKEGSDDIGMAQLPEIRSFIKENNGAHAQWNCDRCRPANDKKTPDDVSKKNDAEKAMAVLEVLVNKVTK
;
A
#
# COMPACT_ATOMS: atom_id res chain seq x y z
N MET A 1 29.14 20.47 -54.01
CA MET A 1 28.55 19.15 -53.73
C MET A 1 27.98 19.17 -52.33
N ALA A 2 26.68 19.43 -52.21
CA ALA A 2 25.94 19.36 -50.94
C ALA A 2 25.57 17.91 -50.67
N ARG A 3 25.78 17.42 -49.44
CA ARG A 3 25.16 16.17 -48.98
C ARG A 3 24.51 16.40 -47.62
N LEU A 4 23.18 16.29 -47.68
CA LEU A 4 22.21 16.29 -46.61
C LEU A 4 22.58 15.28 -45.52
N PHE A 5 22.40 15.70 -44.27
CA PHE A 5 22.31 14.82 -43.11
C PHE A 5 20.98 14.06 -43.15
N THR A 6 21.06 12.72 -43.20
CA THR A 6 19.91 11.84 -42.98
C THR A 6 19.83 11.52 -41.50
N ILE A 7 18.83 12.08 -40.83
CA ILE A 7 18.49 11.77 -39.43
C ILE A 7 17.75 10.43 -39.46
N ILE A 8 18.40 9.35 -39.02
CA ILE A 8 17.71 8.09 -38.72
C ILE A 8 17.40 8.08 -37.23
N SER A 9 16.13 8.36 -36.96
CA SER A 9 15.45 8.22 -35.67
C SER A 9 15.81 6.91 -34.99
N SER A 10 16.55 6.99 -33.89
CA SER A 10 16.80 5.89 -32.97
C SER A 10 16.17 6.27 -31.62
N PHE A 11 14.88 5.99 -31.46
CA PHE A 11 14.25 5.98 -30.15
C PHE A 11 14.68 4.72 -29.41
N THR A 12 15.88 4.75 -28.83
CA THR A 12 16.19 3.90 -27.68
C THR A 12 15.43 4.48 -26.49
N VAL A 13 14.22 3.95 -26.25
CA VAL A 13 13.53 4.11 -24.96
C VAL A 13 14.34 3.32 -23.95
N LEU A 14 15.29 4.02 -23.33
CA LEU A 14 16.08 3.56 -22.21
C LEU A 14 15.13 3.54 -20.99
N LEU A 15 14.51 2.39 -20.72
CA LEU A 15 13.86 2.13 -19.45
C LEU A 15 14.94 2.11 -18.36
N LEU A 16 15.19 3.28 -17.78
CA LEU A 16 15.90 3.42 -16.51
C LEU A 16 15.00 2.83 -15.42
N LEU A 17 15.07 1.51 -15.25
CA LEU A 17 14.75 0.86 -14.00
C LEU A 17 15.81 1.32 -12.99
N SER A 18 15.52 2.45 -12.35
CA SER A 18 16.21 2.81 -11.12
C SER A 18 15.85 1.73 -10.09
N ASP A 19 16.79 0.83 -9.85
CA ASP A 19 16.86 -0.01 -8.66
C ASP A 19 16.86 0.93 -7.44
N VAL A 20 15.68 1.36 -6.99
CA VAL A 20 15.49 1.76 -5.61
C VAL A 20 15.28 0.46 -4.85
N GLY A 21 16.39 -0.25 -4.64
CA GLY A 21 16.48 -1.23 -3.58
C GLY A 21 16.28 -0.50 -2.25
N MET A 22 15.02 -0.26 -1.89
CA MET A 22 14.67 0.06 -0.51
C MET A 22 14.88 -1.21 0.29
N ALA A 23 16.15 -1.43 0.66
CA ALA A 23 16.43 -2.06 1.92
C ALA A 23 15.54 -1.36 2.95
N VAL A 24 14.56 -2.10 3.47
CA VAL A 24 13.96 -1.75 4.75
C VAL A 24 15.08 -2.01 5.76
N GLU A 25 16.05 -1.10 5.80
CA GLU A 25 16.79 -0.88 7.02
C GLU A 25 15.73 -0.55 8.05
N THR A 26 15.68 -1.35 9.11
CA THR A 26 14.94 -1.03 10.32
C THR A 26 15.38 0.36 10.72
N ALA A 27 14.55 1.36 10.42
CA ALA A 27 14.78 2.74 10.81
C ALA A 27 15.11 2.77 12.31
N PRO A 28 16.05 3.62 12.75
CA PRO A 28 16.38 3.71 14.15
C PRO A 28 15.08 3.95 14.92
N LYS A 29 14.82 3.07 15.89
CA LYS A 29 13.67 3.10 16.78
C LYS A 29 13.54 4.54 17.30
N VAL A 30 12.58 5.30 16.77
CA VAL A 30 12.32 6.67 17.22
C VAL A 30 11.75 6.57 18.62
N ALA A 31 12.66 6.58 19.60
CA ALA A 31 12.35 6.57 21.02
C ALA A 31 11.76 7.93 21.39
N GLY A 32 10.49 8.11 21.08
CA GLY A 32 9.77 9.36 21.30
C GLY A 32 8.53 9.45 20.44
N GLY A 33 7.70 8.39 20.40
CA GLY A 33 6.39 8.46 19.77
C GLY A 33 5.59 9.59 20.43
N ASP A 34 5.19 10.57 19.62
CA ASP A 34 4.32 11.67 20.03
C ASP A 34 3.16 11.08 20.87
N ALA A 35 2.91 11.67 22.05
CA ALA A 35 1.89 11.19 22.97
C ALA A 35 0.52 11.06 22.29
N ASN A 36 0.25 11.90 21.28
CA ASN A 36 -0.95 11.85 20.46
C ASN A 36 -1.01 10.59 19.60
N VAL A 37 0.09 10.24 18.91
CA VAL A 37 0.18 9.01 18.10
C VAL A 37 -0.03 7.77 18.96
N LYS A 38 0.65 7.72 20.12
CA LYS A 38 0.50 6.61 21.06
C LYS A 38 -0.95 6.46 21.53
N ARG A 39 -1.59 7.57 21.94
CA ARG A 39 -2.99 7.58 22.35
C ARG A 39 -3.92 7.12 21.22
N LEU A 40 -3.72 7.63 20.01
CA LEU A 40 -4.55 7.31 18.85
C LEU A 40 -4.47 5.81 18.52
N CYS A 41 -3.27 5.23 18.54
CA CYS A 41 -3.00 3.85 18.18
C CYS A 41 -3.30 2.80 19.25
N THR A 42 -3.54 3.19 20.52
CA THR A 42 -3.61 2.25 21.66
C THR A 42 -4.65 1.14 21.48
N ASP A 43 -5.83 1.45 20.94
CA ASP A 43 -6.93 0.47 20.76
C ASP A 43 -6.99 -0.14 19.36
N THR A 44 -5.95 0.04 18.54
CA THR A 44 -5.90 -0.59 17.22
C THR A 44 -5.46 -2.05 17.36
N PRO A 45 -5.82 -2.95 16.42
CA PRO A 45 -5.41 -4.36 16.48
C PRO A 45 -3.88 -4.54 16.41
N TYR A 46 -3.16 -3.54 15.89
CA TYR A 46 -1.70 -3.54 15.78
C TYR A 46 -1.12 -2.17 16.20
N PRO A 47 -1.02 -1.87 17.51
CA PRO A 47 -0.63 -0.54 17.99
C PRO A 47 0.76 -0.08 17.53
N ASP A 48 1.73 -0.99 17.50
CA ASP A 48 3.10 -0.67 17.04
C ASP A 48 3.12 -0.38 15.54
N LEU A 49 2.42 -1.21 14.72
CA LEU A 49 2.27 -0.95 13.28
C LEU A 49 1.56 0.38 13.03
N CYS A 50 0.50 0.69 13.79
CA CYS A 50 -0.19 1.98 13.70
C CYS A 50 0.75 3.15 13.95
N ALA A 51 1.59 3.05 14.99
CA ALA A 51 2.57 4.09 15.30
C ALA A 51 3.60 4.20 14.17
N ASP A 52 4.11 3.08 13.65
CA ASP A 52 5.05 3.05 12.52
C ASP A 52 4.43 3.61 11.24
N MET A 53 3.15 3.36 10.97
CA MET A 53 2.47 3.92 9.79
C MET A 53 2.44 5.46 9.83
N ILE A 54 2.31 6.05 11.01
CA ILE A 54 2.18 7.49 11.19
C ILE A 54 3.55 8.16 11.35
N ALA A 55 4.45 7.55 12.12
CA ALA A 55 5.77 8.11 12.45
C ALA A 55 6.74 8.20 11.26
N ARG A 56 6.34 7.68 10.10
CA ARG A 56 7.08 7.80 8.83
C ARG A 56 7.07 9.22 8.26
N TYR A 57 6.17 10.06 8.74
CA TYR A 57 6.01 11.44 8.29
C TYR A 57 6.45 12.39 9.41
N ASP A 58 7.33 13.33 9.11
CA ASP A 58 7.79 14.31 10.09
C ASP A 58 6.65 15.24 10.56
N GLU A 59 5.66 15.43 9.70
CA GLU A 59 4.44 16.20 9.92
C GLU A 59 3.52 15.62 11.01
N CYS A 60 3.79 14.38 11.49
CA CYS A 60 3.00 13.80 12.57
C CYS A 60 3.14 14.57 13.89
N LYS A 61 4.25 15.30 14.09
CA LYS A 61 4.53 16.04 15.33
C LYS A 61 3.54 17.19 15.50
N GLY A 62 2.74 17.12 16.56
CA GLY A 62 1.73 18.15 16.84
C GLY A 62 0.54 18.16 15.88
N ALA A 63 0.42 17.17 14.99
CA ALA A 63 -0.76 16.99 14.16
C ALA A 63 -1.97 16.56 15.00
N ASP A 64 -3.17 16.97 14.56
CA ASP A 64 -4.42 16.51 15.15
C ASP A 64 -4.77 15.08 14.72
N ASP A 65 -5.73 14.47 15.41
CA ASP A 65 -6.13 13.08 15.15
C ASP A 65 -6.53 12.86 13.68
N LYS A 66 -7.19 13.83 13.03
CA LYS A 66 -7.63 13.66 11.63
C LYS A 66 -6.44 13.58 10.68
N LYS A 67 -5.46 14.47 10.85
CA LYS A 67 -4.24 14.49 10.04
C LYS A 67 -3.39 13.23 10.27
N LEU A 68 -3.30 12.76 11.52
CA LEU A 68 -2.65 11.48 11.85
C LEU A 68 -3.36 10.29 11.20
N VAL A 69 -4.70 10.26 11.18
CA VAL A 69 -5.46 9.22 10.46
C VAL A 69 -5.24 9.30 8.95
N GLY A 70 -5.13 10.49 8.37
CA GLY A 70 -4.79 10.65 6.95
C GLY A 70 -3.39 10.10 6.60
N MET A 71 -2.40 10.27 7.48
CA MET A 71 -1.07 9.66 7.32
C MET A 71 -1.13 8.12 7.34
N ALA A 72 -1.91 7.57 8.27
CA ALA A 72 -2.16 6.14 8.31
C ALA A 72 -2.86 5.64 7.03
N ALA A 73 -3.81 6.42 6.49
CA ALA A 73 -4.49 6.11 5.23
C ALA A 73 -3.51 6.09 4.04
N LEU A 74 -2.65 7.10 3.93
CA LEU A 74 -1.63 7.18 2.88
C LEU A 74 -0.62 6.02 2.96
N THR A 75 -0.18 5.67 4.17
CA THR A 75 0.68 4.48 4.35
C THR A 75 -0.06 3.20 3.98
N THR A 76 -1.35 3.09 4.30
CA THR A 76 -2.16 1.92 3.93
C THR A 76 -2.26 1.79 2.42
N ALA A 77 -2.52 2.89 1.70
CA ALA A 77 -2.50 2.92 0.24
C ALA A 77 -1.15 2.44 -0.32
N THR A 78 -0.05 2.94 0.23
CA THR A 78 1.31 2.51 -0.15
C THR A 78 1.54 1.02 0.07
N LEU A 79 1.06 0.47 1.20
CA LEU A 79 1.21 -0.95 1.51
C LEU A 79 0.37 -1.84 0.58
N LEU A 80 -0.83 -1.40 0.19
CA LEU A 80 -1.65 -2.09 -0.81
C LEU A 80 -0.99 -2.09 -2.19
N LEU A 81 -0.47 -0.95 -2.64
CA LEU A 81 0.24 -0.86 -3.93
C LEU A 81 1.54 -1.67 -3.93
N LYS A 82 2.24 -1.73 -2.80
CA LYS A 82 3.41 -2.61 -2.64
C LYS A 82 3.00 -4.09 -2.73
N ALA A 83 1.96 -4.48 -2.01
CA ALA A 83 1.41 -5.84 -2.06
C ALA A 83 0.95 -6.21 -3.48
N SER A 84 0.36 -5.26 -4.22
CA SER A 84 0.00 -5.49 -5.62
C SER A 84 1.23 -5.71 -6.50
N GLY A 85 2.31 -4.93 -6.31
CA GLY A 85 3.59 -5.17 -6.95
C GLY A 85 4.10 -6.60 -6.74
N ASP A 86 4.06 -7.08 -5.49
CA ASP A 86 4.41 -8.46 -5.12
C ASP A 86 3.48 -9.52 -5.74
N ALA A 87 2.18 -9.21 -5.92
CA ALA A 87 1.20 -10.08 -6.58
C ALA A 87 1.23 -10.01 -8.12
N SER A 88 2.00 -9.09 -8.72
CA SER A 88 1.91 -8.82 -10.16
C SER A 88 2.25 -10.05 -11.01
N PRO A 89 1.53 -10.29 -12.13
CA PRO A 89 1.74 -11.49 -12.95
C PRO A 89 3.19 -11.68 -13.44
N GLY A 90 3.86 -10.57 -13.79
CA GLY A 90 5.25 -10.61 -14.24
C GLY A 90 6.22 -11.07 -13.15
N LEU A 91 6.08 -10.55 -11.94
CA LEU A 91 6.94 -10.88 -10.81
C LEU A 91 6.66 -12.29 -10.29
N GLN A 92 5.38 -12.67 -10.20
CA GLN A 92 4.96 -14.02 -9.82
C GLN A 92 5.54 -15.07 -10.77
N LYS A 93 5.44 -14.85 -12.09
CA LYS A 93 6.03 -15.73 -13.11
C LYS A 93 7.55 -15.80 -13.04
N GLN A 94 8.22 -14.69 -12.71
CA GLN A 94 9.67 -14.66 -12.56
C GLN A 94 10.14 -15.42 -11.32
N ARG A 95 9.48 -15.23 -10.17
CA ARG A 95 9.83 -15.88 -8.89
C ARG A 95 9.42 -17.35 -8.89
N TYR A 96 8.32 -17.68 -9.54
CA TYR A 96 7.65 -18.98 -9.47
C TYR A 96 7.27 -19.46 -10.87
N PRO A 97 8.24 -19.93 -11.67
CA PRO A 97 8.01 -20.33 -13.06
C PRO A 97 7.09 -21.56 -13.20
N ASP A 98 6.88 -22.31 -12.12
CA ASP A 98 6.06 -23.53 -12.09
C ASP A 98 4.62 -23.29 -11.59
N LEU A 99 4.17 -22.03 -11.48
CA LEU A 99 2.78 -21.72 -11.13
C LEU A 99 1.80 -22.35 -12.12
N THR A 100 0.70 -22.89 -11.62
CA THR A 100 -0.36 -23.37 -12.50
C THR A 100 -1.11 -22.18 -13.11
N LYS A 101 -1.74 -22.38 -14.26
CA LYS A 101 -2.61 -21.34 -14.86
C LYS A 101 -3.73 -20.87 -13.91
N ALA A 102 -4.21 -21.76 -13.04
CA ALA A 102 -5.22 -21.40 -12.05
C ALA A 102 -4.65 -20.45 -11.00
N ASP A 103 -3.43 -20.71 -10.53
CA ASP A 103 -2.73 -19.84 -9.58
C ASP A 103 -2.40 -18.48 -10.22
N GLU A 104 -1.93 -18.47 -11.48
CA GLU A 104 -1.66 -17.25 -12.24
C GLU A 104 -2.92 -16.36 -12.31
N VAL A 105 -4.07 -16.92 -12.66
CA VAL A 105 -5.35 -16.19 -12.73
C VAL A 105 -5.78 -15.69 -11.35
N CYS A 106 -5.54 -16.47 -10.29
CA CYS A 106 -5.85 -16.04 -8.93
C CYS A 106 -4.99 -14.85 -8.51
N PHE A 107 -3.66 -14.92 -8.70
CA PHE A 107 -2.75 -13.83 -8.37
C PHE A 107 -3.00 -12.59 -9.24
N GLU A 108 -3.38 -12.75 -10.52
CA GLU A 108 -3.81 -11.63 -11.35
C GLU A 108 -5.07 -10.94 -10.79
N THR A 109 -6.00 -11.72 -10.25
CA THR A 109 -7.19 -11.18 -9.58
C THR A 109 -6.82 -10.44 -8.30
N CYS A 110 -5.96 -11.05 -7.47
CA CYS A 110 -5.44 -10.42 -6.25
C CYS A 110 -4.71 -9.10 -6.56
N TYR A 111 -3.85 -9.10 -7.58
CA TYR A 111 -3.14 -7.92 -8.08
C TYR A 111 -4.09 -6.77 -8.41
N LYS A 112 -5.18 -7.06 -9.15
CA LYS A 112 -6.18 -6.04 -9.51
C LYS A 112 -6.90 -5.48 -8.29
N GLU A 113 -7.32 -6.34 -7.35
CA GLU A 113 -8.00 -5.89 -6.13
C GLU A 113 -7.11 -5.01 -5.26
N LEU A 114 -5.86 -5.42 -5.04
CA LEU A 114 -4.87 -4.65 -4.27
C LEU A 114 -4.55 -3.32 -4.95
N THR A 115 -4.38 -3.33 -6.28
CA THR A 115 -4.13 -2.10 -7.06
C THR A 115 -5.32 -1.15 -6.96
N ASN A 116 -6.53 -1.64 -7.23
CA ASN A 116 -7.74 -0.82 -7.16
C ASN A 116 -7.97 -0.24 -5.76
N GLY A 117 -7.76 -1.04 -4.71
CA GLY A 117 -7.87 -0.59 -3.32
C GLY A 117 -6.82 0.46 -2.97
N GLY A 118 -5.56 0.21 -3.35
CA GLY A 118 -4.44 1.13 -3.14
C GLY A 118 -4.64 2.46 -3.85
N GLU A 119 -4.93 2.44 -5.16
CA GLU A 119 -5.20 3.64 -5.95
C GLU A 119 -6.43 4.39 -5.45
N LYS A 120 -7.50 3.69 -5.05
CA LYS A 120 -8.69 4.35 -4.50
C LYS A 120 -8.37 5.08 -3.20
N LEU A 121 -7.64 4.47 -2.27
CA LEU A 121 -7.23 5.12 -1.03
C LEU A 121 -6.26 6.27 -1.27
N ASP A 122 -5.30 6.09 -2.17
CA ASP A 122 -4.33 7.14 -2.53
C ASP A 122 -5.04 8.39 -3.07
N ASN A 123 -6.01 8.20 -3.98
CA ASN A 123 -6.86 9.29 -4.50
C ASN A 123 -7.71 9.97 -3.41
N LEU A 124 -8.08 9.24 -2.34
CA LEU A 124 -8.79 9.83 -1.21
C LEU A 124 -7.85 10.57 -0.24
N CYS A 125 -6.54 10.30 -0.30
CA CYS A 125 -5.49 11.01 0.43
C CYS A 125 -4.89 12.17 -0.38
N THR A 126 -5.27 12.33 -1.64
CA THR A 126 -4.80 13.38 -2.54
C THR A 126 -6.00 14.15 -3.07
N SER A 127 -6.46 15.21 -2.39
CA SER A 127 -7.57 16.01 -2.94
C SER A 127 -7.45 17.52 -2.76
N LYS A 128 -7.14 18.19 -3.87
CA LYS A 128 -7.97 19.15 -4.65
C LYS A 128 -7.22 20.37 -5.17
N GLU A 129 -6.04 20.68 -4.67
CA GLU A 129 -5.33 21.92 -5.05
C GLU A 129 -3.82 21.76 -5.29
N GLY A 130 -3.33 20.53 -5.53
CA GLY A 130 -1.89 20.33 -5.77
C GLY A 130 -1.02 20.78 -4.59
N SER A 131 -1.57 20.86 -3.37
CA SER A 131 -0.79 21.06 -2.16
C SER A 131 -0.37 19.71 -1.60
N ASP A 132 0.94 19.55 -1.41
CA ASP A 132 1.57 18.38 -0.79
C ASP A 132 1.32 18.32 0.74
N ASP A 133 0.08 18.57 1.20
CA ASP A 133 -0.22 18.52 2.63
C ASP A 133 -0.47 17.09 3.08
N ILE A 134 0.62 16.42 3.46
CA ILE A 134 0.66 15.06 3.97
C ILE A 134 -0.32 14.89 5.13
N GLY A 135 -1.20 13.90 5.03
CA GLY A 135 -2.20 13.59 6.05
C GLY A 135 -3.55 14.27 5.84
N MET A 136 -3.73 15.06 4.78
CA MET A 136 -5.07 15.46 4.33
C MET A 136 -5.76 14.29 3.64
N ALA A 137 -6.92 13.89 4.14
CA ALA A 137 -7.66 12.77 3.59
C ALA A 137 -9.17 12.98 3.67
N GLN A 138 -9.88 12.45 2.68
CA GLN A 138 -11.33 12.40 2.60
C GLN A 138 -11.86 11.30 3.55
N LEU A 139 -11.77 11.54 4.86
CA LEU A 139 -12.03 10.52 5.90
C LEU A 139 -13.45 9.92 5.84
N PRO A 140 -14.54 10.68 5.59
CA PRO A 140 -15.88 10.10 5.41
C PRO A 140 -15.96 9.13 4.22
N GLU A 141 -15.31 9.48 3.12
CA GLU A 141 -15.24 8.67 1.90
C GLU A 141 -14.38 7.42 2.12
N ILE A 142 -13.27 7.53 2.86
CA ILE A 142 -12.46 6.38 3.28
C ILE A 142 -13.28 5.45 4.17
N ARG A 143 -14.05 5.98 5.13
CA ARG A 143 -14.94 5.18 5.98
C ARG A 143 -15.94 4.39 5.14
N SER A 144 -16.51 5.04 4.13
CA SER A 144 -17.50 4.44 3.23
C SER A 144 -16.86 3.34 2.38
N PHE A 145 -15.68 3.61 1.81
CA PHE A 145 -14.87 2.62 1.08
C PHE A 145 -14.58 1.37 1.94
N ILE A 146 -14.13 1.53 3.19
CA ILE A 146 -13.85 0.41 4.09
C ILE A 146 -15.13 -0.39 4.36
N LYS A 147 -16.24 0.29 4.67
CA LYS A 147 -17.52 -0.36 4.96
C LYS A 147 -18.06 -1.16 3.77
N GLU A 148 -17.97 -0.60 2.57
CA GLU A 148 -18.39 -1.28 1.33
C GLU A 148 -17.57 -2.54 1.08
N ASN A 149 -16.25 -2.46 1.20
CA ASN A 149 -15.35 -3.59 0.96
C ASN A 149 -15.47 -4.67 2.05
N ASN A 150 -15.65 -4.30 3.32
CA ASN A 150 -15.93 -5.25 4.39
C ASN A 150 -17.26 -5.98 4.15
N GLY A 151 -18.29 -5.27 3.67
CA GLY A 151 -19.57 -5.87 3.29
C GLY A 151 -19.47 -6.81 2.08
N ALA A 152 -18.49 -6.58 1.20
CA ALA A 152 -18.18 -7.45 0.06
C ALA A 152 -17.19 -8.58 0.40
N HIS A 153 -16.75 -8.69 1.66
CA HIS A 153 -15.73 -9.65 2.10
C HIS A 153 -14.40 -9.54 1.33
N ALA A 154 -14.00 -8.31 0.99
CA ALA A 154 -12.71 -8.06 0.39
C ALA A 154 -11.57 -8.57 1.30
N GLN A 155 -10.53 -9.11 0.68
CA GLN A 155 -9.30 -9.51 1.34
C GLN A 155 -8.17 -8.65 0.80
N TRP A 156 -7.35 -8.09 1.67
CA TRP A 156 -6.21 -7.23 1.30
C TRP A 156 -4.90 -8.01 1.34
N ASN A 157 -5.00 -9.29 0.97
CA ASN A 157 -3.91 -10.23 0.81
C ASN A 157 -4.25 -11.26 -0.28
N CYS A 158 -3.33 -12.19 -0.56
CA CYS A 158 -3.52 -13.21 -1.59
C CYS A 158 -3.66 -14.64 -1.03
N ASP A 159 -4.00 -14.80 0.26
CA ASP A 159 -4.04 -16.11 0.93
C ASP A 159 -4.97 -17.09 0.20
N ARG A 160 -6.05 -16.60 -0.40
CA ARG A 160 -7.00 -17.41 -1.19
C ARG A 160 -6.38 -18.09 -2.41
N CYS A 161 -5.25 -17.59 -2.90
CA CYS A 161 -4.53 -18.16 -4.04
C CYS A 161 -3.63 -19.33 -3.62
N ARG A 162 -3.57 -19.64 -2.33
CA ARG A 162 -2.89 -20.82 -1.82
C ARG A 162 -3.90 -21.95 -1.61
N PRO A 163 -3.70 -23.13 -2.23
CA PRO A 163 -4.46 -24.32 -1.87
C PRO A 163 -4.25 -24.64 -0.38
N ALA A 164 -5.33 -25.01 0.33
CA ALA A 164 -5.36 -25.20 1.79
C ALA A 164 -4.34 -26.18 2.38
N ASN A 165 -3.59 -26.93 1.56
CA ASN A 165 -2.56 -27.88 1.97
C ASN A 165 -1.20 -27.70 1.26
N ASP A 166 -1.04 -26.67 0.42
CA ASP A 166 0.21 -26.44 -0.29
C ASP A 166 1.04 -25.32 0.34
N LYS A 167 2.03 -25.72 1.16
CA LYS A 167 3.05 -24.79 1.68
C LYS A 167 4.05 -24.37 0.60
N LYS A 168 3.99 -24.96 -0.60
CA LYS A 168 4.89 -24.66 -1.72
C LYS A 168 4.35 -23.57 -2.63
N THR A 169 3.03 -23.29 -2.65
CA THR A 169 2.51 -22.13 -3.38
C THR A 169 3.01 -20.87 -2.70
N PRO A 170 3.87 -20.09 -3.37
CA PRO A 170 4.52 -18.98 -2.72
C PRO A 170 3.61 -17.77 -2.67
N ASP A 171 3.61 -17.08 -1.53
CA ASP A 171 2.75 -15.94 -1.29
C ASP A 171 3.51 -14.93 -0.43
N ASP A 172 4.30 -14.10 -1.11
CA ASP A 172 5.07 -13.05 -0.46
C ASP A 172 4.16 -11.97 0.15
N VAL A 173 2.96 -11.79 -0.42
CA VAL A 173 1.97 -10.81 0.05
C VAL A 173 1.45 -11.18 1.44
N SER A 174 0.96 -12.41 1.60
CA SER A 174 0.33 -12.85 2.85
C SER A 174 1.33 -13.33 3.90
N LYS A 175 2.61 -13.57 3.53
CA LYS A 175 3.66 -13.97 4.48
C LYS A 175 3.85 -12.96 5.61
N LYS A 176 3.88 -11.67 5.30
CA LYS A 176 3.92 -10.59 6.31
C LYS A 176 2.53 -10.04 6.61
N ASN A 177 1.65 -10.10 5.62
CA ASN A 177 0.26 -9.65 5.69
C ASN A 177 0.15 -8.16 6.06
N ASP A 178 1.13 -7.35 5.63
CA ASP A 178 1.26 -5.95 6.08
C ASP A 178 0.09 -5.09 5.58
N ALA A 179 -0.41 -5.33 4.37
CA ALA A 179 -1.54 -4.60 3.79
C ALA A 179 -2.86 -4.87 4.53
N GLU A 180 -3.20 -6.14 4.80
CA GLU A 180 -4.36 -6.53 5.60
C GLU A 180 -4.31 -5.95 7.02
N LYS A 181 -3.14 -6.02 7.68
CA LYS A 181 -2.96 -5.43 9.01
C LYS A 181 -3.13 -3.91 9.00
N ALA A 182 -2.62 -3.23 7.97
CA ALA A 182 -2.77 -1.80 7.82
C ALA A 182 -4.23 -1.39 7.58
N MET A 183 -4.98 -2.13 6.76
CA MET A 183 -6.42 -1.91 6.57
C MET A 183 -7.22 -2.08 7.88
N ALA A 184 -6.90 -3.11 8.68
CA ALA A 184 -7.52 -3.31 9.99
C ALA A 184 -7.21 -2.18 10.99
N VAL A 185 -5.98 -1.65 10.98
CA VAL A 185 -5.63 -0.44 11.74
C VAL A 185 -6.43 0.76 11.25
N LEU A 186 -6.45 1.00 9.93
CA LEU A 186 -7.10 2.14 9.32
C LEU A 186 -8.60 2.19 9.63
N GLU A 187 -9.28 1.04 9.60
CA GLU A 187 -10.70 0.94 9.96
C GLU A 187 -10.98 1.48 11.36
N VAL A 188 -10.21 1.05 12.36
CA VAL A 188 -10.36 1.51 13.74
C VAL A 188 -10.11 3.01 13.84
N LEU A 189 -9.05 3.49 13.20
CA LEU A 189 -8.66 4.90 13.22
C LEU A 189 -9.72 5.81 12.59
N VAL A 190 -10.18 5.48 11.39
CA VAL A 190 -11.20 6.27 10.68
C VAL A 190 -12.50 6.30 11.49
N ASN A 191 -12.93 5.16 12.05
CA ASN A 191 -14.13 5.11 12.90
C ASN A 191 -13.99 5.93 14.20
N LYS A 192 -12.78 6.14 14.72
CA LYS A 192 -12.54 7.01 15.89
C LYS A 192 -12.82 8.49 15.56
N VAL A 193 -12.44 8.96 14.38
CA VAL A 193 -12.42 10.40 14.03
C VAL A 193 -13.59 10.86 13.14
N THR A 194 -14.41 9.93 12.63
CA THR A 194 -15.55 10.21 11.72
C THR A 194 -16.91 9.86 12.31
N LYS A 195 -17.00 9.75 13.64
CA LYS A 195 -18.25 9.39 14.35
C LYS A 195 -19.41 10.31 13.99
#